data_AF-A0A938AZY7-F1
#
_entry.id   AF-A0A938AZY7-F1
#
_cell.length_a   1.000
_cell.length_b   1.000
_cell.length_c   1.000
_cell.angle_alpha   90.00
_cell.angle_beta   90.00
_cell.angle_gamma   90.00
#
_symmetry.space_group_name_H-M   'P 1'
#
loop_
_entity.id
_entity.type
_entity.pdbx_description
1 polymer ?
#
loop_
_entity_poly.entity_id
_entity_poly.type
_entity_poly.pdbx_seq_one_letter_code
_entity_poly.pdbx_strand_id
1 'polypeptide(L)'
;MDHKNYLYLLHQLSFRKKAQCVVQGSVIFVESTPQSQNWQVSSRILDGDIKKIPRFLKNSLTSKGILKWQERGAYLRLDPVSNHVYLIQDVKVSKKYVPFKYLINDFVQLATEWKNMIENITNSGEEFLHIG
;
A
#
# COMPACT_ATOMS: atom_id res chain seq x y z
N MET A 1 -4.06 0.44 16.96
CA MET A 1 -3.47 1.78 16.75
C MET A 1 -3.96 2.73 17.83
N ASP A 2 -3.06 3.52 18.42
CA ASP A 2 -3.40 4.52 19.44
C ASP A 2 -4.27 5.65 18.83
N HIS A 3 -5.25 6.15 19.59
CA HIS A 3 -6.11 7.27 19.21
C HIS A 3 -5.29 8.51 18.80
N LYS A 4 -4.16 8.74 19.48
CA LYS A 4 -3.25 9.86 19.20
C LYS A 4 -2.69 9.85 17.77
N ASN A 5 -2.34 8.68 17.24
CA ASN A 5 -1.80 8.55 15.89
C ASN A 5 -2.83 8.93 14.82
N TYR A 6 -4.12 8.68 15.07
CA TYR A 6 -5.20 9.07 14.16
C TYR A 6 -5.40 10.58 14.13
N LEU A 7 -5.45 11.21 15.30
CA LEU A 7 -5.62 12.65 15.40
C LEU A 7 -4.45 13.39 14.74
N TYR A 8 -3.23 12.88 14.92
CA TYR A 8 -2.04 13.42 14.27
C TYR A 8 -2.12 13.35 12.74
N LEU A 9 -2.58 12.22 12.19
CA LEU A 9 -2.80 12.05 10.75
C LEU A 9 -3.84 13.03 10.20
N LEU A 10 -4.98 13.16 10.88
CA LEU A 10 -6.05 14.07 10.46
C LEU A 10 -5.58 15.52 10.51
N HIS A 11 -4.83 15.88 11.55
CA HIS A 11 -4.18 17.19 11.65
C HIS A 11 -3.20 17.43 10.50
N GLN A 12 -2.35 16.46 10.13
CA GLN A 12 -1.48 16.62 8.97
C GLN A 12 -2.27 16.83 7.66
N LEU A 13 -3.34 16.06 7.45
CA LEU A 13 -4.18 16.15 6.26
C LEU A 13 -4.94 17.48 6.16
N SER A 14 -5.29 18.12 7.28
CA SER A 14 -5.96 19.43 7.25
C SER A 14 -5.06 20.56 6.75
N PHE A 15 -3.73 20.41 6.83
CA PHE A 15 -2.77 21.46 6.44
C PHE A 15 -1.94 21.14 5.20
N ARG A 16 -1.54 19.87 4.99
CA ARG A 16 -0.47 19.53 4.05
C ARG A 16 -0.90 18.69 2.86
N LYS A 17 -2.17 18.28 2.78
CA LYS A 17 -2.72 17.36 1.75
C LYS A 17 -2.04 15.97 1.69
N LYS A 18 -0.95 15.77 2.42
CA LYS A 18 -0.22 14.52 2.59
C LYS A 18 0.07 14.31 4.06
N ALA A 19 -0.01 13.08 4.50
CA ALA A 19 0.27 12.68 5.85
C ALA A 19 0.93 11.31 5.87
N GLN A 20 1.72 11.05 6.91
CA GLN A 20 2.39 9.78 7.11
C GLN A 20 2.27 9.34 8.56
N CYS A 21 2.11 8.04 8.78
CA CYS A 21 2.16 7.46 10.12
C CYS A 21 2.72 6.03 10.07
N VAL A 22 3.05 5.51 11.25
CA VAL A 22 3.42 4.10 11.43
C VAL A 22 2.30 3.40 12.20
N VAL A 23 1.77 2.32 11.64
CA VAL A 23 0.71 1.51 12.23
C VAL A 23 1.11 0.05 12.14
N GLN A 24 1.23 -0.62 13.30
CA GLN A 24 1.60 -2.04 13.38
C GLN A 24 2.88 -2.38 12.57
N GLY A 25 3.89 -1.50 12.63
CA GLY A 25 5.15 -1.66 11.89
C GLY A 25 5.09 -1.30 10.40
N SER A 26 3.91 -1.01 9.85
CA SER A 26 3.75 -0.55 8.47
C SER A 26 3.72 0.97 8.39
N VAL A 27 4.50 1.54 7.48
CA VAL A 27 4.42 2.97 7.14
C VAL A 27 3.24 3.19 6.20
N ILE A 28 2.31 4.04 6.59
CA ILE A 28 1.11 4.39 5.83
C ILE A 28 1.22 5.84 5.39
N PHE A 29 1.03 6.07 4.09
CA PHE A 29 0.94 7.37 3.47
C PHE A 29 -0.51 7.64 3.09
N VAL A 30 -1.01 8.82 3.43
CA VAL A 30 -2.34 9.28 3.04
C VAL A 30 -2.21 10.57 2.28
N GLU A 31 -2.74 10.62 1.06
CA GLU A 31 -2.80 11.81 0.24
C GLU A 31 -4.25 12.19 -0.02
N SER A 32 -4.63 13.44 0.23
CA SER A 32 -5.95 13.97 -0.06
C SER A 32 -5.89 14.87 -1.30
N THR A 33 -6.76 14.61 -2.27
CA THR A 33 -6.91 15.47 -3.43
C THR A 33 -8.01 16.51 -3.13
N PRO A 34 -7.68 17.81 -3.04
CA PRO A 34 -8.63 18.82 -2.55
C PRO A 34 -9.90 18.95 -3.39
N GLN A 35 -9.79 18.68 -4.69
CA GLN A 35 -10.87 18.91 -5.66
C GLN A 35 -11.84 17.75 -5.78
N SER A 36 -11.46 16.53 -5.37
CA SER A 36 -12.19 15.31 -5.76
C SER A 36 -12.80 14.54 -4.58
N GLN A 37 -12.66 15.02 -3.34
CA GLN A 37 -13.01 14.26 -2.13
C GLN A 37 -12.41 12.85 -2.11
N ASN A 38 -11.35 12.62 -2.88
CA ASN A 38 -10.69 11.33 -2.99
C ASN A 38 -9.43 11.38 -2.14
N TRP A 39 -9.30 10.39 -1.28
CA TRP A 39 -8.08 10.11 -0.55
C TRP A 39 -7.41 8.91 -1.21
N GLN A 40 -6.10 8.90 -1.20
CA GLN A 40 -5.30 7.76 -1.58
C GLN A 40 -4.54 7.31 -0.32
N VAL A 41 -4.76 6.06 0.08
CA VAL A 41 -3.98 5.42 1.14
C VAL A 41 -2.97 4.51 0.46
N SER A 42 -1.72 4.55 0.91
CA SER A 42 -0.69 3.69 0.36
C SER A 42 0.30 3.21 1.41
N SER A 43 0.89 2.04 1.18
CA SER A 43 1.98 1.51 2.00
C SER A 43 3.00 0.82 1.12
N ARG A 44 4.27 0.88 1.52
CA ARG A 44 5.33 0.15 0.84
C ARG A 44 5.26 -1.33 1.23
N ILE A 45 5.23 -2.19 0.22
CA ILE A 45 5.14 -3.65 0.34
C ILE A 45 6.48 -4.31 0.00
N LEU A 46 7.21 -3.76 -0.98
CA LEU A 46 8.56 -4.24 -1.33
C LEU A 46 9.53 -3.08 -1.47
N ASP A 47 10.76 -3.31 -0.99
CA ASP A 47 11.85 -2.36 -1.13
C ASP A 47 12.52 -2.40 -2.52
N GLY A 48 13.24 -1.31 -2.82
CA GLY A 48 13.55 -0.79 -4.15
C GLY A 48 14.68 -1.50 -4.88
N ASP A 49 14.94 -2.75 -4.52
CA ASP A 49 15.87 -3.55 -5.29
C ASP A 49 15.09 -4.28 -6.38
N ILE A 50 15.17 -3.75 -7.60
CA ILE A 50 14.51 -4.34 -8.77
C ILE A 50 14.92 -5.80 -8.98
N LYS A 51 16.09 -6.24 -8.49
CA LYS A 51 16.53 -7.64 -8.54
C LYS A 51 15.75 -8.52 -7.57
N LYS A 52 15.28 -7.96 -6.45
CA LYS A 52 14.47 -8.63 -5.44
C LYS A 52 12.98 -8.66 -5.78
N ILE A 53 12.52 -7.87 -6.75
CA ILE A 53 11.13 -7.95 -7.22
C ILE A 53 10.93 -9.30 -7.92
N PRO A 54 10.05 -10.17 -7.40
CA PRO A 54 9.80 -11.47 -8.00
C PRO A 54 9.36 -11.38 -9.46
N ARG A 55 9.80 -12.32 -10.29
CA ARG A 55 9.49 -12.33 -11.74
C ARG A 55 7.98 -12.34 -12.02
N PHE A 56 7.19 -13.02 -11.18
CA PHE A 56 5.73 -13.06 -11.34
C PHE A 56 5.08 -11.68 -11.18
N LEU A 57 5.61 -10.82 -10.30
CA LEU A 57 5.16 -9.43 -10.18
C LEU A 57 5.56 -8.64 -11.43
N LYS A 58 6.80 -8.77 -11.90
CA LYS A 58 7.24 -8.07 -13.12
C LYS A 58 6.35 -8.39 -14.33
N ASN A 59 5.98 -9.66 -14.49
CA ASN A 59 5.12 -10.12 -15.59
C ASN A 59 3.65 -9.69 -15.43
N SER A 60 3.24 -9.32 -14.21
CA SER A 60 1.88 -8.87 -13.90
C SER A 60 1.73 -7.34 -14.03
N LEU A 61 2.81 -6.61 -14.33
CA LEU A 61 2.78 -5.17 -14.55
C LEU A 61 2.14 -4.84 -15.90
N THR A 62 1.23 -3.87 -15.88
CA THR A 62 0.77 -3.19 -17.10
C THR A 62 1.89 -2.30 -17.66
N SER A 63 1.72 -1.82 -18.89
CA SER A 63 2.61 -0.82 -19.49
C SER A 63 2.75 0.48 -18.70
N LYS A 64 1.85 0.73 -17.74
CA LYS A 64 1.86 1.88 -16.83
C LYS A 64 2.49 1.58 -15.45
N GLY A 65 3.06 0.39 -15.25
CA GLY A 65 3.65 0.00 -13.96
C GLY A 65 2.62 -0.31 -12.86
N ILE A 66 1.35 -0.47 -13.23
CA ILE A 66 0.27 -0.89 -12.33
C ILE A 66 0.15 -2.41 -12.42
N LEU A 67 0.14 -3.11 -11.30
CA LEU A 67 -0.06 -4.55 -11.28
C LEU A 67 -1.54 -4.86 -11.53
N LYS A 68 -1.82 -5.89 -12.33
CA LYS A 68 -3.19 -6.32 -12.68
C LYS A 68 -4.02 -6.84 -11.49
N TRP A 69 -3.42 -6.97 -10.32
CA TRP A 69 -4.08 -7.55 -9.17
C TRP A 69 -4.74 -6.44 -8.34
N GLN A 70 -6.06 -6.53 -8.25
CA GLN A 70 -6.88 -5.65 -7.44
C GLN A 70 -7.71 -6.50 -6.48
N GLU A 71 -7.63 -6.21 -5.19
CA GLU A 71 -8.41 -6.88 -4.16
C GLU A 71 -8.91 -5.86 -3.14
N ARG A 72 -10.19 -5.95 -2.77
CA ARG A 72 -10.84 -5.03 -1.81
C ARG A 72 -10.65 -3.54 -2.17
N GLY A 73 -10.58 -3.24 -3.47
CA GLY A 73 -10.38 -1.90 -4.00
C GLY A 73 -8.94 -1.38 -3.94
N ALA A 74 -7.99 -2.17 -3.42
CA ALA A 74 -6.57 -1.84 -3.43
C ALA A 74 -5.84 -2.53 -4.58
N TYR A 75 -4.75 -1.92 -5.06
CA TYR A 75 -3.91 -2.42 -6.14
C TYR A 75 -2.44 -2.14 -5.85
N LEU A 76 -1.56 -2.94 -6.43
CA LEU A 76 -0.12 -2.71 -6.33
C LEU A 76 0.39 -1.81 -7.48
N ARG A 77 1.34 -0.93 -7.18
CA ARG A 77 2.00 -0.03 -8.14
C ARG A 77 3.51 -0.07 -7.93
N LEU A 78 4.26 -0.25 -9.02
CA LEU A 78 5.71 -0.05 -9.03
C LEU A 78 6.01 1.44 -9.20
N ASP A 79 6.78 2.01 -8.27
CA ASP A 79 7.36 3.33 -8.48
C ASP A 79 8.62 3.18 -9.36
N PRO A 80 8.64 3.74 -10.58
CA PRO A 80 9.77 3.58 -11.49
C PRO A 80 11.02 4.32 -11.03
N VAL A 81 10.90 5.29 -10.12
CA VAL A 81 12.05 6.07 -9.64
C VAL A 81 12.77 5.34 -8.52
N SER A 82 12.00 4.88 -7.52
CA SER A 82 12.57 4.21 -6.34
C SER A 82 12.61 2.69 -6.45
N ASN A 83 12.00 2.11 -7.50
CA ASN A 83 11.76 0.68 -7.68
C ASN A 83 10.99 0.02 -6.52
N HIS A 84 10.37 0.81 -5.63
CA HIS A 84 9.53 0.30 -4.57
C HIS A 84 8.18 -0.16 -5.10
N VAL A 85 7.63 -1.22 -4.53
CA VAL A 85 6.24 -1.62 -4.79
C VAL A 85 5.37 -1.11 -3.65
N TYR A 86 4.31 -0.39 -4.02
CA TYR A 86 3.33 0.15 -3.09
C TYR A 86 1.99 -0.55 -3.28
N LEU A 87 1.31 -0.88 -2.17
CA LEU A 87 -0.13 -1.11 -2.17
C LEU A 87 -0.81 0.23 -2.06
N ILE A 88 -1.85 0.43 -2.87
CA ILE A 88 -2.58 1.69 -3.00
C ILE A 88 -4.07 1.40 -2.98
N GLN A 89 -4.83 2.18 -2.22
CA GLN A 89 -6.28 2.14 -2.19
C GLN A 89 -6.83 3.55 -2.35
N ASP A 90 -7.67 3.74 -3.37
CA ASP A 90 -8.38 5.00 -3.59
C ASP A 90 -9.71 4.98 -2.81
N VAL A 91 -9.95 6.02 -2.02
CA VAL A 91 -11.04 6.12 -1.04
C VAL A 91 -11.88 7.36 -1.34
N LYS A 92 -13.16 7.17 -1.60
CA LYS A 92 -14.12 8.27 -1.73
C LYS A 92 -14.60 8.71 -0.36
N VAL A 93 -14.26 9.94 0.02
CA VAL A 93 -14.69 10.55 1.28
C VAL A 93 -16.05 11.22 1.05
N SER A 94 -17.14 10.50 1.33
CA SER A 94 -18.46 11.13 1.36
C SER A 94 -18.54 12.09 2.55
N LYS A 95 -19.19 13.24 2.38
CA LYS A 95 -19.14 14.41 3.29
C LYS A 95 -19.62 14.20 4.74
N LYS A 96 -20.01 12.99 5.17
CA LYS A 96 -20.64 12.82 6.49
C LYS A 96 -19.76 12.23 7.57
N TYR A 97 -18.95 11.22 7.28
CA TYR A 97 -18.03 10.64 8.26
C TYR A 97 -17.28 9.52 7.55
N VAL A 98 -15.98 9.66 7.36
CA VAL A 98 -15.16 8.48 7.06
C VAL A 98 -14.73 7.94 8.41
N PRO A 99 -15.04 6.67 8.73
CA PRO A 99 -14.46 6.04 9.91
C PRO A 99 -12.98 5.76 9.63
N PHE A 100 -12.19 6.84 9.61
CA PHE A 100 -10.80 6.84 9.18
C PHE A 100 -9.97 5.83 9.97
N LYS A 101 -10.35 5.62 11.23
CA LYS A 101 -9.79 4.58 12.08
C LYS A 101 -9.96 3.16 11.50
N TYR A 102 -11.17 2.80 11.07
CA TYR A 102 -11.44 1.49 10.47
C TYR A 102 -10.78 1.39 9.10
N LEU A 103 -10.86 2.45 8.28
CA LEU A 103 -10.21 2.50 6.98
C LEU A 103 -8.70 2.19 7.06
N ILE A 104 -7.98 2.86 7.96
CA ILE A 104 -6.54 2.64 8.12
C ILE A 104 -6.25 1.25 8.67
N ASN A 105 -7.04 0.73 9.60
CA ASN A 105 -6.82 -0.63 10.13
C ASN A 105 -7.07 -1.69 9.06
N ASP A 106 -8.16 -1.58 8.30
CA ASP A 106 -8.50 -2.50 7.21
C ASP A 106 -7.41 -2.47 6.15
N PHE A 107 -6.91 -1.29 5.81
CA PHE A 107 -5.81 -1.13 4.87
C PHE A 107 -4.50 -1.73 5.40
N VAL A 108 -4.20 -1.60 6.69
CA VAL A 108 -3.00 -2.20 7.30
C VAL A 108 -3.10 -3.72 7.29
N GLN A 109 -4.26 -4.30 7.62
CA GLN A 109 -4.48 -5.75 7.52
C GLN A 109 -4.23 -6.24 6.10
N LEU A 110 -4.82 -5.55 5.11
CA LEU A 110 -4.61 -5.86 3.70
C LEU A 110 -3.13 -5.74 3.31
N ALA A 111 -2.44 -4.68 3.72
CA ALA A 111 -1.01 -4.51 3.46
C ALA A 111 -0.17 -5.66 4.05
N THR A 112 -0.51 -6.13 5.25
CA THR A 112 0.16 -7.28 5.88
C THR A 112 -0.13 -8.58 5.14
N GLU A 113 -1.39 -8.84 4.74
CA GLU A 113 -1.76 -10.01 3.93
C GLU A 113 -0.94 -10.05 2.63
N TRP A 114 -0.85 -8.91 1.94
CA TRP A 114 -0.07 -8.78 0.71
C TRP A 114 1.43 -9.01 0.91
N LYS A 115 2.02 -8.46 1.98
CA LYS A 115 3.42 -8.70 2.33
C LYS A 115 3.68 -10.20 2.53
N ASN A 116 2.86 -10.84 3.35
CA ASN A 116 2.99 -12.27 3.66
C ASN A 116 2.80 -13.14 2.41
N MET A 117 1.84 -12.81 1.55
CA MET A 117 1.60 -13.55 0.30
C MET A 117 2.82 -13.46 -0.62
N ILE A 118 3.37 -12.26 -0.82
CA ILE A 118 4.56 -12.07 -1.67
C ILE A 118 5.77 -12.79 -1.09
N GLU A 119 5.98 -12.70 0.23
CA GLU A 119 7.06 -13.41 0.93
C GLU A 119 6.93 -14.93 0.77
N ASN A 120 5.74 -15.49 1.00
CA ASN A 120 5.47 -16.92 0.82
C ASN A 120 5.70 -17.41 -0.61
N ILE A 121 5.28 -16.63 -1.62
CA ILE A 121 5.51 -17.00 -3.03
C ILE A 121 7.01 -16.92 -3.37
N THR A 122 7.71 -15.93 -2.81
CA THR A 122 9.15 -15.77 -3.04
C THR A 122 9.93 -16.93 -2.43
N ASN A 123 9.63 -17.28 -1.17
CA ASN A 123 10.30 -18.37 -0.45
C ASN A 123 9.96 -19.75 -1.04
N SER A 124 8.70 -19.98 -1.43
CA SER A 124 8.31 -21.26 -2.08
C SER A 124 8.87 -21.41 -3.50
N GLY A 125 9.12 -20.30 -4.20
CA GLY A 125 9.81 -20.31 -5.50
C GLY A 125 11.28 -20.72 -5.43
N GLU A 126 11.94 -20.55 -4.27
CA GLU A 126 13.32 -20.98 -4.04
C GLU A 126 13.44 -22.48 -3.73
N GLU A 127 12.42 -23.11 -3.14
CA GLU A 127 12.43 -24.56 -2.85
C GLU A 127 12.46 -25.44 -4.12
N PHE A 128 11.93 -24.95 -5.24
CA PHE A 128 11.98 -25.68 -6.52
C PHE A 128 13.31 -25.56 -7.27
N LEU A 129 14.25 -24.72 -6.82
CA LEU A 129 15.54 -24.51 -7.49
C LEU A 129 16.71 -25.26 -6.82
N HIS A 130 16.47 -25.96 -5.71
CA HIS A 130 17.48 -26.78 -5.01
C HIS A 130 17.36 -28.28 -5.27
N ILE A 131 16.57 -28.68 -6.27
CA ILE A 131 16.48 -30.07 -6.75
C ILE A 131 16.77 -30.08 -8.26
N GLY A 132 18.02 -29.81 -8.63
CA GLY A 132 18.46 -29.79 -10.04
C GLY A 132 19.97 -29.82 -10.16
#